data_AF-A0A3M2CHF4-F1
#
_entry.id   AF-A0A3M2CHF4-F1
#
_cell.length_a   1.000
_cell.length_b   1.000
_cell.length_c   1.000
_cell.angle_alpha   90.00
_cell.angle_beta   90.00
_cell.angle_gamma   90.00
#
_symmetry.space_group_name_H-M   'P 1'
#
loop_
_entity.id
_entity.type
_entity.pdbx_description
1 polymer ?
#
loop_
_entity_poly.entity_id
_entity_poly.type
_entity_poly.pdbx_seq_one_letter_code
_entity_poly.pdbx_strand_id
1 'polypeptide(L)'
;MTFRQRLGLGVPPILLRVCLAVTFIWAGAGKHFGRVDLTPEQAAVFDAIRTGSAPTPAPADPPADADSTPTAMADGALVILAQDQGAQPEEQPAETPTQPDADADADTSDAEPAAAADQAGSHRTVDLIAVLFHTWATPNDQGRALLPGFIAQGKTAWYLAIALLVVEALGGIMVAVGLLTRLWALALAGVMLGALWTTSIGPVVVYGQPGWPTFMPILPALDNFNPGAWQTWLWQFSLMCGALSLACLGAGRLSLDRWFFGKPGADQPEPIIVDEDED
;
A
#
# COMPACT_ATOMS: atom_id res chain seq x y z
N MET A 1 23.46 3.23 35.81
CA MET A 1 23.29 2.58 34.49
C MET A 1 24.63 2.36 33.83
N THR A 2 24.96 1.12 33.49
CA THR A 2 26.19 0.79 32.74
C THR A 2 26.08 1.25 31.28
N PHE A 3 27.22 1.42 30.61
CA PHE A 3 27.25 1.78 29.18
C PHE A 3 26.42 0.82 28.32
N ARG A 4 26.51 -0.50 28.60
CA ARG A 4 25.74 -1.54 27.91
C ARG A 4 24.23 -1.34 28.04
N GLN A 5 23.74 -0.99 29.22
CA GLN A 5 22.31 -0.69 29.45
C GLN A 5 21.87 0.56 28.66
N ARG A 6 22.72 1.60 28.62
CA ARG A 6 22.41 2.82 27.84
C ARG A 6 22.34 2.53 26.35
N LEU A 7 23.26 1.72 25.83
CA LEU A 7 23.31 1.35 24.42
C LEU A 7 22.13 0.43 24.05
N GLY A 8 21.81 -0.55 24.89
CA GLY A 8 20.67 -1.45 24.71
C GLY A 8 19.30 -0.76 24.72
N LEU A 9 19.15 0.35 25.46
CA LEU A 9 17.90 1.13 25.47
C LEU A 9 17.86 2.21 24.38
N GLY A 10 19.02 2.68 23.91
CA GLY A 10 19.11 3.78 22.95
C GLY A 10 19.09 3.33 21.49
N VAL A 11 19.79 2.24 21.16
CA VAL A 11 20.02 1.82 19.77
C VAL A 11 18.78 1.21 19.10
N PRO A 12 18.02 0.29 19.73
CA PRO A 12 16.87 -0.34 19.07
C PRO A 12 15.81 0.64 18.52
N PRO A 13 15.34 1.67 19.27
CA PRO A 13 14.36 2.60 18.72
C PRO A 13 14.94 3.46 17.58
N ILE A 14 16.25 3.73 17.57
CA ILE A 14 16.90 4.46 16.47
C ILE A 14 16.93 3.59 15.21
N LEU A 15 17.35 2.33 15.33
CA LEU A 15 17.38 1.40 14.20
C LEU A 15 15.97 1.19 13.62
N LEU A 16 14.98 0.98 14.50
CA LEU A 16 13.59 0.83 14.09
C LEU A 16 13.07 2.08 13.35
N ARG A 17 13.40 3.29 13.83
CA ARG A 17 13.06 4.55 13.14
C ARG A 17 13.66 4.60 11.75
N VAL A 18 14.96 4.30 11.61
CA VAL A 18 15.65 4.36 10.32
C VAL A 18 15.04 3.36 9.35
N CYS A 19 14.81 2.11 9.78
CA CYS A 19 14.19 1.10 8.93
C CYS A 19 12.81 1.53 8.45
N LEU A 20 11.91 1.94 9.36
CA LEU A 20 10.57 2.37 8.99
C LEU A 20 10.59 3.62 8.11
N ALA A 21 11.43 4.61 8.45
CA ALA A 21 11.57 5.82 7.67
C ALA A 21 11.97 5.51 6.22
N VAL A 22 13.02 4.70 6.03
CA VAL A 22 13.47 4.32 4.68
C VAL A 22 12.36 3.60 3.93
N THR A 23 11.69 2.63 4.54
CA THR A 23 10.60 1.88 3.91
C THR A 23 9.46 2.79 3.47
N PHE A 24 8.98 3.68 4.34
CA PHE A 24 7.83 4.53 4.03
C PHE A 24 8.16 5.71 3.09
N ILE A 25 9.37 6.27 3.18
CA ILE A 25 9.85 7.27 2.22
C ILE A 25 9.92 6.64 0.83
N TRP A 26 10.49 5.44 0.73
CA TRP A 26 10.59 4.73 -0.53
C TRP A 26 9.21 4.33 -1.08
N ALA A 27 8.32 3.79 -0.25
CA ALA A 27 6.96 3.45 -0.65
C ALA A 27 6.14 4.68 -1.10
N GLY A 28 6.30 5.83 -0.43
CA GLY A 28 5.66 7.08 -0.83
C GLY A 28 6.27 7.65 -2.12
N ALA A 29 7.59 7.62 -2.27
CA ALA A 29 8.27 8.04 -3.50
C ALA A 29 7.82 7.19 -4.70
N GLY A 30 7.72 5.87 -4.54
CA GLY A 30 7.21 4.97 -5.57
C GLY A 30 5.81 5.36 -6.05
N LYS A 31 4.91 5.78 -5.16
CA LYS A 31 3.56 6.23 -5.55
C LYS A 31 3.55 7.58 -6.27
N HIS A 32 4.50 8.46 -5.96
CA HIS A 32 4.59 9.79 -6.57
C HIS A 32 5.25 9.76 -7.95
N PHE A 33 6.35 9.01 -8.08
CA PHE A 33 7.15 8.93 -9.30
C PHE A 33 6.72 7.78 -10.21
N GLY A 34 6.10 6.74 -9.64
CA GLY A 34 5.56 5.61 -10.38
C GLY A 34 4.51 6.06 -11.39
N ARG A 35 4.60 5.45 -12.57
CA ARG A 35 3.67 5.64 -13.66
C ARG A 35 2.95 4.33 -13.94
N VAL A 36 1.68 4.44 -14.24
CA VAL A 36 0.81 3.32 -14.57
C VAL A 36 -0.07 3.74 -15.73
N ASP A 37 -0.25 2.84 -16.67
CA ASP A 37 -1.19 3.04 -17.77
C ASP A 37 -2.56 2.57 -17.27
N LEU A 38 -3.49 3.50 -17.18
CA LEU A 38 -4.87 3.18 -16.81
C LEU A 38 -5.58 2.63 -18.05
N THR A 39 -6.46 1.66 -17.83
CA THR A 39 -7.39 1.27 -18.91
C THR A 39 -8.30 2.46 -19.24
N PRO A 40 -8.87 2.53 -20.45
CA PRO A 40 -9.79 3.61 -20.82
C PRO A 40 -10.95 3.78 -19.83
N GLU A 41 -11.47 2.68 -19.27
CA GLU A 41 -12.52 2.72 -18.26
C GLU A 41 -12.01 3.32 -16.94
N GLN A 42 -10.82 2.91 -16.48
CA GLN A 42 -10.19 3.45 -15.27
C GLN A 42 -9.87 4.94 -15.41
N ALA A 43 -9.41 5.38 -16.58
CA ALA A 43 -9.14 6.78 -16.87
C ALA A 43 -10.44 7.61 -16.81
N ALA A 44 -11.54 7.11 -17.40
CA ALA A 44 -12.84 7.77 -17.32
C ALA A 44 -13.37 7.86 -15.88
N VAL A 45 -13.20 6.80 -15.08
CA VAL A 45 -13.54 6.80 -13.65
C VAL A 45 -12.68 7.82 -12.88
N PHE A 46 -11.38 7.87 -13.16
CA PHE A 46 -10.48 8.85 -12.55
C PHE A 46 -10.88 10.29 -12.88
N ASP A 47 -11.25 10.58 -14.14
CA ASP A 47 -11.73 11.90 -14.54
C ASP A 47 -13.04 12.27 -13.85
N ALA A 48 -13.96 11.32 -13.67
CA ALA A 48 -15.17 11.53 -12.88
C ALA A 48 -14.84 11.86 -11.42
N ILE A 49 -13.96 11.08 -10.78
CA ILE A 49 -13.47 11.32 -9.40
C ILE A 49 -12.88 12.73 -9.28
N ARG A 50 -12.00 13.10 -10.21
CA ARG A 50 -11.26 14.38 -10.19
C ARG A 50 -12.18 15.57 -10.40
N THR A 51 -13.15 15.46 -11.30
CA THR A 51 -14.15 16.52 -11.54
C THR A 51 -15.22 16.57 -10.44
N GLY A 52 -15.40 15.47 -9.70
CA GLY A 52 -16.49 15.30 -8.72
C GLY A 52 -17.82 15.00 -9.39
N SER A 53 -17.79 14.55 -10.65
CA SER A 53 -18.98 14.15 -11.39
C SER A 53 -19.37 12.72 -11.01
N ALA A 54 -20.66 12.40 -11.11
CA ALA A 54 -21.06 10.99 -11.07
C ALA A 54 -20.41 10.27 -12.27
N PRO A 55 -19.81 9.08 -12.09
CA PRO A 55 -19.31 8.32 -13.22
C PRO A 55 -20.47 8.08 -14.18
N THR A 56 -20.29 8.51 -15.43
CA THR A 56 -21.24 8.18 -16.49
C THR A 56 -21.11 6.67 -16.70
N PRO A 57 -22.20 5.89 -16.58
CA PRO A 57 -22.13 4.46 -16.84
C PRO A 57 -21.53 4.28 -18.24
N ALA A 58 -20.46 3.48 -18.35
CA ALA A 58 -20.00 3.06 -19.65
C ALA A 58 -21.20 2.44 -20.40
N PRO A 59 -21.34 2.68 -21.71
CA PRO A 59 -22.34 1.98 -22.52
C PRO A 59 -22.20 0.48 -22.21
N ALA A 60 -23.27 -0.14 -21.73
CA ALA A 60 -23.23 -1.58 -21.46
C ALA A 60 -22.89 -2.27 -22.78
N ASP A 61 -21.74 -2.94 -22.83
CA ASP A 61 -21.42 -3.78 -23.97
C ASP A 61 -22.56 -4.79 -24.16
N PRO A 62 -22.95 -5.08 -25.42
CA PRO A 62 -23.93 -6.11 -25.67
C PRO A 62 -23.49 -7.40 -24.99
N PRO A 63 -24.42 -8.17 -24.39
CA PRO A 63 -24.09 -9.31 -23.54
C PRO A 63 -23.12 -10.24 -24.28
N ALA A 64 -21.88 -10.30 -23.81
CA ALA A 64 -20.89 -11.25 -24.29
C ALA A 64 -21.41 -12.65 -23.97
N ASP A 65 -21.22 -13.58 -24.91
CA ASP A 65 -21.70 -14.96 -24.79
C ASP A 65 -21.36 -15.57 -23.43
N ALA A 66 -22.37 -16.18 -22.80
CA ALA A 66 -22.44 -16.55 -21.38
C ALA A 66 -21.44 -17.63 -20.90
N ASP A 67 -20.40 -17.93 -21.68
CA ASP A 67 -19.47 -19.04 -21.44
C ASP A 67 -18.08 -18.60 -20.93
N SER A 68 -17.88 -17.31 -20.66
CA SER A 68 -16.64 -16.83 -20.03
C SER A 68 -16.77 -16.88 -18.51
N THR A 69 -16.05 -17.81 -17.89
CA THR A 69 -15.89 -17.87 -16.43
C THR A 69 -15.41 -16.52 -15.88
N PRO A 70 -15.95 -16.05 -14.74
CA PRO A 70 -15.65 -14.72 -14.21
C PRO A 70 -14.24 -14.67 -13.61
N THR A 71 -13.25 -14.31 -14.43
CA THR A 71 -11.86 -14.03 -14.01
C THR A 71 -11.71 -12.64 -13.37
N ALA A 72 -12.74 -11.78 -13.44
CA ALA A 72 -12.64 -10.34 -13.26
C ALA A 72 -12.34 -9.83 -11.83
N MET A 73 -12.55 -10.62 -10.77
CA MET A 73 -12.25 -10.15 -9.39
C MET A 73 -10.87 -10.56 -8.86
N ALA A 74 -10.20 -11.52 -9.50
CA ALA A 74 -8.85 -11.93 -9.09
C ALA A 74 -7.78 -10.92 -9.54
N ASP A 75 -7.95 -10.27 -10.69
CA ASP A 75 -6.94 -9.36 -11.24
C ASP A 75 -6.97 -7.96 -10.61
N GLY A 76 -8.14 -7.34 -10.42
CA GLY A 76 -8.21 -5.92 -10.04
C GLY A 76 -7.73 -5.56 -8.62
N ALA A 77 -7.82 -6.49 -7.66
CA ALA A 77 -7.39 -6.26 -6.27
C ALA A 77 -5.93 -6.65 -6.01
N LEU A 78 -5.31 -7.41 -6.91
CA LEU A 78 -3.95 -7.95 -6.76
C LEU A 78 -2.88 -7.10 -7.49
N VAL A 79 -3.30 -6.19 -8.39
CA VAL A 79 -2.41 -5.30 -9.16
C VAL A 79 -1.52 -4.40 -8.28
N ILE A 80 -1.92 -4.03 -7.06
CA ILE A 80 -1.05 -3.24 -6.16
C ILE A 80 0.14 -4.04 -5.61
N LEU A 81 0.10 -5.38 -5.64
CA LEU A 81 1.14 -6.23 -5.04
C LEU A 81 2.11 -6.83 -6.06
N ALA A 82 1.75 -6.81 -7.34
CA ALA A 82 2.59 -7.37 -8.40
C ALA A 82 3.69 -6.41 -8.90
N GLN A 83 3.57 -5.09 -8.68
CA GLN A 83 4.50 -4.10 -9.25
C GLN A 83 5.90 -4.06 -8.60
N ASP A 84 6.16 -4.80 -7.52
CA ASP A 84 7.49 -4.77 -6.87
C ASP A 84 7.96 -6.14 -6.33
N GLN A 85 7.45 -7.22 -6.93
CA GLN A 85 8.24 -8.44 -6.96
C GLN A 85 9.22 -8.26 -8.11
N GLY A 86 10.32 -7.56 -7.84
CA GLY A 86 11.37 -7.28 -8.82
C GLY A 86 11.56 -8.50 -9.71
N ALA A 87 11.29 -8.30 -11.01
CA ALA A 87 11.15 -9.36 -12.00
C ALA A 87 12.06 -10.52 -11.63
N GLN A 88 11.48 -11.64 -11.16
CA GLN A 88 12.25 -12.86 -11.15
C GLN A 88 12.78 -12.97 -12.58
N PRO A 89 14.10 -13.11 -12.78
CA PRO A 89 14.64 -13.35 -14.11
C PRO A 89 13.82 -14.52 -14.64
N GLU A 90 12.97 -14.27 -15.63
CA GLU A 90 12.36 -15.36 -16.36
C GLU A 90 13.54 -16.21 -16.80
N GLU A 91 13.64 -17.43 -16.27
CA GLU A 91 14.54 -18.43 -16.83
C GLU A 91 14.11 -18.55 -18.28
N GLN A 92 14.80 -17.80 -19.13
CA GLN A 92 14.60 -17.74 -20.56
C GLN A 92 14.61 -19.21 -21.00
N PRO A 93 13.46 -19.76 -21.46
CA PRO A 93 13.39 -21.16 -21.83
C PRO A 93 14.48 -21.39 -22.87
N ALA A 94 15.37 -22.35 -22.59
CA ALA A 94 16.45 -22.70 -23.50
C ALA A 94 15.87 -22.85 -24.91
N GLU A 95 16.30 -21.97 -25.83
CA GLU A 95 15.85 -21.97 -27.20
C GLU A 95 16.00 -23.38 -27.78
N THR A 96 14.87 -24.01 -28.06
CA THR A 96 14.86 -25.23 -28.87
C THR A 96 15.13 -24.79 -30.31
N PRO A 97 16.20 -25.27 -30.96
CA PRO A 97 16.51 -24.87 -32.34
C PRO A 97 15.38 -25.39 -33.24
N THR A 98 14.58 -24.49 -33.80
CA THR A 98 13.56 -24.85 -34.79
C THR A 98 14.11 -24.65 -36.20
N GLN A 99 13.94 -25.71 -36.98
CA GLN A 99 14.39 -25.96 -38.33
C GLN A 99 13.73 -24.99 -39.35
N PRO A 100 14.41 -24.62 -40.44
CA PRO A 100 13.87 -23.70 -41.44
C PRO A 100 12.95 -24.45 -42.39
N ASP A 101 11.65 -24.12 -42.39
CA ASP A 101 10.74 -24.49 -43.47
C ASP A 101 10.34 -23.25 -44.27
N ALA A 102 10.42 -23.46 -45.59
CA ALA A 102 10.28 -22.48 -46.65
C ALA A 102 8.83 -22.29 -47.10
N ASP A 103 8.58 -21.07 -47.61
CA ASP A 103 7.59 -20.68 -48.61
C ASP A 103 6.09 -20.87 -48.30
N ALA A 104 5.38 -19.74 -48.20
CA ALA A 104 4.17 -19.49 -49.01
C ALA A 104 3.69 -18.03 -48.87
N ASP A 105 3.81 -17.30 -49.97
CA ASP A 105 3.17 -16.01 -50.24
C ASP A 105 1.65 -16.06 -50.03
N ALA A 106 1.11 -15.08 -49.29
CA ALA A 106 -0.28 -14.65 -49.39
C ALA A 106 -0.40 -13.15 -49.09
N ASP A 107 -0.28 -12.40 -50.17
CA ASP A 107 -0.65 -10.99 -50.34
C ASP A 107 -2.06 -10.71 -49.76
N THR A 108 -2.10 -10.01 -48.63
CA THR A 108 -3.33 -9.49 -48.02
C THR A 108 -3.21 -8.00 -47.78
N SER A 109 -3.48 -7.26 -48.87
CA SER A 109 -4.11 -5.95 -48.95
C SER A 109 -4.29 -5.16 -47.65
N ASP A 110 -3.49 -4.11 -47.56
CA ASP A 110 -3.47 -3.05 -46.57
C ASP A 110 -4.84 -2.39 -46.32
N ALA A 111 -5.45 -2.70 -45.17
CA ALA A 111 -6.35 -1.79 -44.48
C ALA A 111 -5.58 -1.24 -43.28
N GLU A 112 -4.88 -0.12 -43.49
CA GLU A 112 -4.18 0.63 -42.44
C GLU A 112 -5.18 0.95 -41.31
N PRO A 113 -5.09 0.30 -40.14
CA PRO A 113 -6.01 0.56 -39.05
C PRO A 113 -5.73 1.98 -38.57
N ALA A 114 -6.71 2.86 -38.74
CA ALA A 114 -6.65 4.25 -38.29
C ALA A 114 -6.09 4.30 -36.86
N ALA A 115 -4.97 5.02 -36.71
CA ALA A 115 -4.20 5.20 -35.47
C ALA A 115 -4.99 5.93 -34.37
N ALA A 116 -6.01 5.28 -33.83
CA ALA A 116 -6.88 5.80 -32.77
C ALA A 116 -6.44 5.37 -31.35
N ALA A 117 -5.31 4.65 -31.21
CA ALA A 117 -4.95 3.98 -29.96
C ALA A 117 -3.90 4.70 -29.08
N ASP A 118 -3.39 5.88 -29.46
CA ASP A 118 -2.21 6.47 -28.79
C ASP A 118 -2.51 7.55 -27.75
N GLN A 119 -3.66 7.47 -27.07
CA GLN A 119 -4.01 8.34 -25.94
C GLN A 119 -4.17 7.60 -24.62
N ALA A 120 -3.52 6.43 -24.46
CA ALA A 120 -3.28 5.88 -23.13
C ALA A 120 -2.32 6.83 -22.38
N GLY A 121 -2.89 7.84 -21.73
CA GLY A 121 -2.12 8.82 -20.98
C GLY A 121 -1.38 8.13 -19.84
N SER A 122 -0.08 8.40 -19.68
CA SER A 122 0.67 7.89 -18.54
C SER A 122 0.22 8.57 -17.24
N HIS A 123 -0.52 7.85 -16.40
CA HIS A 123 -1.02 8.34 -15.12
C HIS A 123 -0.03 8.08 -13.99
N ARG A 124 -0.16 8.81 -12.87
CA ARG A 124 0.66 8.53 -11.68
C ARG A 124 0.05 7.37 -10.90
N THR A 125 0.85 6.59 -10.19
CA THR A 125 0.35 5.51 -9.32
C THR A 125 -0.67 6.01 -8.29
N VAL A 126 -0.54 7.25 -7.81
CA VAL A 126 -1.54 7.86 -6.92
C VAL A 126 -2.94 8.02 -7.56
N ASP A 127 -3.00 8.16 -8.88
CA ASP A 127 -4.26 8.27 -9.63
C ASP A 127 -4.98 6.90 -9.64
N LEU A 128 -4.23 5.81 -9.86
CA LEU A 128 -4.74 4.44 -9.72
C LEU A 128 -5.25 4.15 -8.31
N ILE A 129 -4.55 4.62 -7.28
CA ILE A 129 -5.00 4.45 -5.89
C ILE A 129 -6.34 5.15 -5.66
N ALA A 130 -6.56 6.33 -6.26
CA ALA A 130 -7.85 7.02 -6.18
C ALA A 130 -8.97 6.20 -6.84
N VAL A 131 -8.71 5.62 -8.02
CA VAL A 131 -9.64 4.72 -8.70
C VAL A 131 -9.96 3.52 -7.82
N LEU A 132 -8.94 2.90 -7.20
CA LEU A 132 -9.14 1.73 -6.34
C LEU A 132 -9.97 2.06 -5.09
N PHE A 133 -9.74 3.20 -4.43
CA PHE A 133 -10.60 3.64 -3.33
C PHE A 133 -12.06 3.78 -3.77
N HIS A 134 -12.30 4.34 -4.95
CA HIS A 134 -13.65 4.48 -5.49
C HIS A 134 -14.29 3.11 -5.78
N THR A 135 -13.54 2.20 -6.42
CA THR A 135 -14.00 0.83 -6.70
C THR A 135 -14.32 0.08 -5.41
N TRP A 136 -13.48 0.18 -4.37
CA TRP A 136 -13.70 -0.47 -3.08
C TRP A 136 -14.93 0.07 -2.33
N ALA A 137 -15.32 1.33 -2.57
CA ALA A 137 -16.52 1.92 -1.99
C ALA A 137 -17.78 1.70 -2.82
N THR A 138 -17.66 1.19 -4.04
CA THR A 138 -18.78 0.91 -4.92
C THR A 138 -19.34 -0.49 -4.61
N PRO A 139 -20.64 -0.63 -4.30
CA PRO A 139 -21.25 -1.93 -4.06
C PRO A 139 -21.15 -2.84 -5.30
N ASN A 140 -20.82 -4.11 -5.09
CA ASN A 140 -20.89 -5.15 -6.12
C ASN A 140 -22.34 -5.57 -6.42
N ASP A 141 -22.52 -6.57 -7.30
CA ASP A 141 -23.84 -7.11 -7.67
C ASP A 141 -24.65 -7.67 -6.49
N GLN A 142 -23.99 -7.99 -5.38
CA GLN A 142 -24.63 -8.42 -4.13
C GLN A 142 -24.95 -7.24 -3.18
N GLY A 143 -24.73 -6.00 -3.63
CA GLY A 143 -24.91 -4.79 -2.85
C GLY A 143 -23.88 -4.60 -1.73
N ARG A 144 -22.72 -5.26 -1.81
CA ARG A 144 -21.66 -5.21 -0.78
C ARG A 144 -20.45 -4.43 -1.27
N ALA A 145 -19.84 -3.62 -0.40
CA ALA A 145 -18.64 -2.84 -0.69
C ALA A 145 -17.56 -3.10 0.38
N LEU A 146 -16.28 -2.96 0.00
CA LEU A 146 -15.13 -3.10 0.91
C LEU A 146 -14.96 -1.91 1.86
N LEU A 147 -15.31 -0.73 1.37
CA LEU A 147 -15.28 0.50 2.13
C LEU A 147 -16.69 1.09 2.21
N PRO A 148 -17.04 1.77 3.32
CA PRO A 148 -18.25 2.55 3.37
C PRO A 148 -18.29 3.59 2.25
N GLY A 149 -19.42 3.68 1.55
CA GLY A 149 -19.58 4.55 0.38
C GLY A 149 -19.18 6.02 0.64
N PHE A 150 -19.47 6.54 1.84
CA PHE A 150 -19.17 7.93 2.19
C PHE A 150 -17.66 8.26 2.22
N ILE A 151 -16.78 7.26 2.32
CA ILE A 151 -15.33 7.47 2.44
C ILE A 151 -14.71 7.78 1.07
N ALA A 152 -15.16 7.14 -0.02
CA ALA A 152 -14.54 7.27 -1.34
C ALA A 152 -15.51 7.63 -2.47
N GLN A 153 -16.50 8.48 -2.19
CA GLN A 153 -17.41 9.05 -3.18
C GLN A 153 -16.86 10.36 -3.78
N GLY A 154 -16.83 10.44 -5.11
CA GLY A 154 -16.36 11.62 -5.84
C GLY A 154 -14.94 11.99 -5.46
N LYS A 155 -14.69 13.29 -5.21
CA LYS A 155 -13.34 13.82 -4.92
C LYS A 155 -12.70 13.27 -3.65
N THR A 156 -13.47 12.68 -2.73
CA THR A 156 -12.91 12.16 -1.47
C THR A 156 -11.94 11.01 -1.71
N ALA A 157 -12.18 10.16 -2.70
CA ALA A 157 -11.27 9.07 -3.08
C ALA A 157 -9.88 9.61 -3.48
N TRP A 158 -9.86 10.70 -4.25
CA TRP A 158 -8.61 11.36 -4.62
C TRP A 158 -7.91 11.98 -3.42
N TYR A 159 -8.64 12.68 -2.55
CA TYR A 159 -8.05 13.24 -1.33
C TYR A 159 -7.49 12.16 -0.39
N LEU A 160 -8.12 10.99 -0.31
CA LEU A 160 -7.61 9.85 0.45
C LEU A 160 -6.32 9.28 -0.15
N ALA A 161 -6.26 9.15 -1.47
CA ALA A 161 -5.04 8.73 -2.17
C ALA A 161 -3.87 9.70 -1.89
N ILE A 162 -4.13 11.01 -1.94
CA ILE A 162 -3.14 12.03 -1.59
C ILE A 162 -2.78 11.98 -0.11
N ALA A 163 -3.76 11.83 0.79
CA ALA A 163 -3.51 11.72 2.22
C ALA A 163 -2.64 10.50 2.56
N LEU A 164 -2.89 9.37 1.91
CA LEU A 164 -2.07 8.15 2.01
C LEU A 164 -0.62 8.43 1.59
N LEU A 165 -0.43 9.03 0.41
CA LEU A 165 0.89 9.42 -0.10
C LEU A 165 1.62 10.35 0.88
N VAL A 166 0.92 11.36 1.41
CA VAL A 166 1.49 12.32 2.36
C VAL A 166 1.87 11.60 3.65
N VAL A 167 1.00 10.76 4.22
CA VAL A 167 1.30 10.05 5.47
C VAL A 167 2.50 9.13 5.31
N GLU A 168 2.64 8.42 4.20
CA GLU A 168 3.80 7.56 3.96
C GLU A 168 5.09 8.38 3.76
N ALA A 169 5.11 9.30 2.81
CA ALA A 169 6.32 10.06 2.47
C ALA A 169 6.70 11.02 3.60
N LEU A 170 5.78 11.90 4.01
CA LEU A 170 6.04 12.89 5.05
C LEU A 170 6.16 12.22 6.41
N GLY A 171 5.32 11.23 6.73
CA GLY A 171 5.42 10.52 8.00
C GLY A 171 6.74 9.74 8.13
N GLY A 172 7.22 9.13 7.04
CA GLY A 172 8.56 8.53 6.99
C GLY A 172 9.67 9.55 7.28
N ILE A 173 9.64 10.73 6.64
CA ILE A 173 10.61 11.82 6.90
C ILE A 173 10.53 12.29 8.36
N MET A 174 9.33 12.51 8.89
CA MET A 174 9.12 13.00 10.25
C MET A 174 9.60 11.99 11.29
N VAL A 175 9.37 10.70 11.06
CA VAL A 175 9.93 9.61 11.87
C VAL A 175 11.46 9.55 11.76
N ALA A 176 12.03 9.76 10.58
CA ALA A 176 13.47 9.78 10.35
C ALA A 176 14.16 10.85 11.20
N VAL A 177 13.62 12.08 11.17
CA VAL A 177 14.14 13.22 11.94
C VAL A 177 13.78 13.10 13.43
N GLY A 178 12.69 12.41 13.73
CA GLY A 178 12.19 12.22 15.10
C GLY A 178 11.40 13.42 15.57
N LEU A 179 10.54 13.95 14.69
CA LEU A 179 9.60 15.02 14.97
C LEU A 179 8.18 14.43 14.98
N LEU A 180 7.43 14.70 16.04
CA LEU A 180 6.13 14.13 16.37
C LEU A 180 6.07 12.61 16.16
N THR A 181 7.12 11.90 16.59
CA THR A 181 7.37 10.51 16.20
C THR A 181 6.22 9.58 16.57
N ARG A 182 5.59 9.81 17.73
CA ARG A 182 4.44 9.01 18.18
C ARG A 182 3.22 9.19 17.27
N LEU A 183 2.94 10.43 16.90
CA LEU A 183 1.80 10.76 16.04
C LEU A 183 1.99 10.17 14.64
N TRP A 184 3.15 10.38 14.04
CA TRP A 184 3.43 9.85 12.70
C TRP A 184 3.54 8.33 12.69
N ALA A 185 4.13 7.71 13.72
CA ALA A 185 4.15 6.26 13.82
C ALA A 185 2.73 5.65 13.94
N LEU A 186 1.81 6.31 14.66
CA LEU A 186 0.40 5.89 14.68
C LEU A 186 -0.27 6.07 13.32
N ALA A 187 -0.01 7.17 12.61
CA ALA A 187 -0.54 7.40 11.27
C ALA A 187 -0.05 6.32 10.28
N LEU A 188 1.25 5.99 10.30
CA LEU A 188 1.84 4.92 9.48
C LEU A 188 1.27 3.54 9.83
N ALA A 189 1.04 3.25 11.12
CA ALA A 189 0.36 2.03 11.55
C ALA A 189 -1.07 1.98 10.99
N GLY A 190 -1.79 3.09 11.00
CA GLY A 190 -3.12 3.22 10.40
C GLY A 190 -3.11 2.96 8.88
N VAL A 191 -2.09 3.45 8.17
CA VAL A 191 -1.91 3.17 6.74
C VAL A 191 -1.71 1.68 6.49
N MET A 192 -0.85 1.00 7.26
CA MET A 192 -0.63 -0.44 7.12
C MET A 192 -1.87 -1.26 7.48
N LEU A 193 -2.63 -0.82 8.49
CA LEU A 193 -3.91 -1.44 8.83
C LEU A 193 -4.93 -1.29 7.68
N GLY A 194 -5.00 -0.11 7.07
CA GLY A 194 -5.81 0.13 5.88
C GLY A 194 -5.40 -0.77 4.72
N ALA A 195 -4.10 -0.93 4.48
CA ALA A 195 -3.57 -1.85 3.48
C ALA A 195 -4.03 -3.29 3.75
N LEU A 196 -3.77 -3.82 4.96
CA LEU A 196 -4.20 -5.17 5.38
C LEU A 196 -5.72 -5.40 5.22
N TRP A 197 -6.53 -4.37 5.53
CA TRP A 197 -7.96 -4.42 5.29
C TRP A 197 -8.27 -4.56 3.80
N THR A 198 -7.75 -3.67 2.97
CA THR A 198 -8.07 -3.63 1.54
C THR A 198 -7.51 -4.81 0.74
N THR A 199 -6.38 -5.40 1.16
CA THR A 199 -5.70 -6.46 0.40
C THR A 199 -5.98 -7.87 0.89
N SER A 200 -6.43 -8.06 2.14
CA SER A 200 -6.53 -9.41 2.71
C SER A 200 -7.79 -9.65 3.51
N ILE A 201 -8.07 -8.80 4.52
CA ILE A 201 -9.19 -9.05 5.44
C ILE A 201 -10.53 -8.72 4.75
N GLY A 202 -10.63 -7.54 4.16
CA GLY A 202 -11.84 -7.04 3.52
C GLY A 202 -12.35 -7.97 2.41
N PRO A 203 -11.51 -8.40 1.44
CA PRO A 203 -11.94 -9.31 0.39
C PRO A 203 -12.56 -10.61 0.92
N VAL A 204 -11.98 -11.19 1.98
CA VAL A 204 -12.51 -12.42 2.60
C VAL A 204 -13.84 -12.16 3.29
N VAL A 205 -13.98 -11.05 4.01
CA VAL A 205 -15.21 -10.69 4.73
C VAL A 205 -16.35 -10.35 3.77
N VAL A 206 -16.05 -9.62 2.69
CA VAL A 206 -17.07 -9.07 1.77
C VAL A 206 -17.42 -10.06 0.66
N TYR A 207 -16.42 -10.73 0.08
CA TYR A 207 -16.54 -11.59 -1.10
C TYR A 207 -16.36 -13.08 -0.80
N GLY A 208 -16.00 -13.46 0.43
CA GLY A 208 -15.86 -14.86 0.81
C GLY A 208 -17.15 -15.65 0.56
N GLN A 209 -17.05 -16.74 -0.18
CA GLN A 209 -18.18 -17.63 -0.42
C GLN A 209 -18.45 -18.51 0.80
N PRO A 210 -19.71 -18.93 1.04
CA PRO A 210 -20.02 -19.96 2.03
C PRO A 210 -19.19 -21.23 1.77
N GLY A 211 -18.37 -21.62 2.75
CA GLY A 211 -17.49 -22.79 2.63
C GLY A 211 -16.09 -22.51 2.08
N TRP A 212 -15.72 -21.25 1.82
CA TRP A 212 -14.32 -20.91 1.60
C TRP A 212 -13.49 -21.35 2.81
N PRO A 213 -12.38 -22.07 2.60
CA PRO A 213 -11.45 -22.29 3.69
C PRO A 213 -10.97 -20.91 4.15
N THR A 214 -11.10 -20.63 5.43
CA THR A 214 -10.57 -19.41 6.05
C THR A 214 -9.67 -19.86 7.19
N PHE A 215 -8.46 -19.31 7.25
CA PHE A 215 -7.59 -19.52 8.40
C PHE A 215 -7.96 -18.50 9.47
N MET A 216 -8.54 -18.92 10.61
CA MET A 216 -9.11 -18.02 11.63
C MET A 216 -10.04 -16.95 11.04
N PRO A 217 -11.39 -17.11 11.11
CA PRO A 217 -12.50 -16.61 10.23
C PRO A 217 -12.45 -15.24 9.50
N ILE A 218 -11.27 -14.69 9.26
CA ILE A 218 -10.94 -13.33 8.82
C ILE A 218 -9.72 -13.30 7.89
N LEU A 219 -8.92 -14.38 7.81
CA LEU A 219 -7.80 -14.47 6.86
C LEU A 219 -8.12 -15.39 5.68
N PRO A 220 -7.56 -15.09 4.49
CA PRO A 220 -7.69 -15.96 3.33
C PRO A 220 -7.09 -17.33 3.63
N ALA A 221 -7.65 -18.40 3.04
CA ALA A 221 -6.93 -19.68 2.98
C ALA A 221 -5.79 -19.60 1.99
N LEU A 222 -4.72 -19.00 2.46
CA LEU A 222 -3.41 -19.15 1.85
C LEU A 222 -2.90 -20.56 2.20
N ASP A 223 -2.13 -21.14 1.29
CA ASP A 223 -1.45 -22.40 1.58
C ASP A 223 -0.52 -22.19 2.80
N ASN A 224 -0.80 -22.89 3.89
CA ASN A 224 -0.13 -22.70 5.19
C ASN A 224 1.38 -22.86 5.12
N PHE A 225 1.88 -23.61 4.14
CA PHE A 225 3.31 -23.91 3.99
C PHE A 225 3.94 -23.26 2.76
N ASN A 226 3.23 -22.38 2.05
CA ASN A 226 3.79 -21.59 0.95
C ASN A 226 4.20 -20.19 1.45
N PRO A 227 5.50 -19.93 1.69
CA PRO A 227 5.95 -18.63 2.21
C PRO A 227 5.60 -17.45 1.29
N GLY A 228 5.53 -17.69 -0.03
CA GLY A 228 5.19 -16.65 -1.00
C GLY A 228 3.75 -16.15 -0.86
N ALA A 229 2.82 -17.05 -0.51
CA ALA A 229 1.43 -16.68 -0.27
C ALA A 229 1.27 -15.74 0.95
N TRP A 230 2.12 -15.92 1.97
CA TRP A 230 2.08 -15.12 3.20
C TRP A 230 2.99 -13.88 3.17
N GLN A 231 3.89 -13.76 2.20
CA GLN A 231 4.94 -12.75 2.16
C GLN A 231 4.38 -11.34 2.32
N THR A 232 3.42 -10.95 1.48
CA THR A 232 2.82 -9.61 1.53
C THR A 232 2.14 -9.33 2.87
N TRP A 233 1.34 -10.29 3.33
CA TRP A 233 0.56 -10.13 4.56
C TRP A 233 1.49 -9.97 5.78
N LEU A 234 2.49 -10.85 5.89
CA LEU A 234 3.50 -10.78 6.95
C LEU A 234 4.33 -9.51 6.86
N TRP A 235 4.67 -9.06 5.65
CA TRP A 235 5.38 -7.81 5.44
C TRP A 235 4.58 -6.61 5.96
N GLN A 236 3.34 -6.42 5.49
CA GLN A 236 2.47 -5.34 5.94
C GLN A 236 2.21 -5.40 7.46
N PHE A 237 1.96 -6.59 7.99
CA PHE A 237 1.74 -6.80 9.42
C PHE A 237 2.99 -6.46 10.25
N SER A 238 4.18 -6.82 9.77
CA SER A 238 5.45 -6.49 10.43
C SER A 238 5.71 -4.98 10.46
N LEU A 239 5.43 -4.26 9.37
CA LEU A 239 5.54 -2.80 9.30
C LEU A 239 4.55 -2.11 10.26
N MET A 240 3.32 -2.61 10.33
CA MET A 240 2.32 -2.14 11.30
C MET A 240 2.82 -2.33 12.74
N CYS A 241 3.30 -3.53 13.08
CA CYS A 241 3.84 -3.84 14.41
C CYS A 241 5.07 -2.98 14.75
N GLY A 242 5.96 -2.77 13.77
CA GLY A 242 7.10 -1.88 13.91
C GLY A 242 6.68 -0.44 14.21
N ALA A 243 5.70 0.08 13.45
CA ALA A 243 5.16 1.41 13.67
C ALA A 243 4.47 1.56 15.04
N LEU A 244 3.68 0.57 15.48
CA LEU A 244 3.08 0.56 16.82
C LEU A 244 4.12 0.48 17.93
N SER A 245 5.14 -0.35 17.77
CA SER A 245 6.26 -0.44 18.70
C SER A 245 6.96 0.93 18.84
N LEU A 246 7.19 1.61 17.71
CA LEU A 246 7.76 2.94 17.71
C LEU A 246 6.83 3.99 18.35
N ALA A 247 5.51 3.89 18.15
CA ALA A 247 4.55 4.78 18.80
C ALA A 247 4.59 4.65 20.34
N CYS A 248 4.75 3.42 20.84
CA CYS A 248 4.86 3.14 22.27
C CYS A 248 6.22 3.57 22.86
N LEU A 249 7.32 3.21 22.19
CA LEU A 249 8.69 3.55 22.63
C LEU A 249 8.96 5.05 22.51
N GLY A 250 8.37 5.71 21.52
CA GLY A 250 8.63 7.08 21.15
C GLY A 250 9.98 7.26 20.45
N ALA A 251 10.41 8.52 20.39
CA ALA A 251 11.47 8.94 19.48
C ALA A 251 12.91 8.62 19.97
N GLY A 252 13.08 8.14 21.20
CA GLY A 252 14.39 7.94 21.83
C GLY A 252 15.03 9.25 22.33
N ARG A 253 16.30 9.16 22.78
CA ARG A 253 17.02 10.32 23.37
C ARG A 253 17.51 11.34 22.33
N LEU A 254 17.70 10.92 21.07
CA LEU A 254 18.25 11.72 19.97
C LEU A 254 17.16 12.28 19.05
N SER A 255 16.07 12.79 19.60
CA SER A 255 14.91 13.23 18.81
C SER A 255 14.63 14.71 19.03
N LEU A 256 14.17 15.37 17.95
CA LEU A 256 13.68 16.75 18.01
C LEU A 256 12.46 16.89 18.93
N ASP A 257 11.67 15.84 19.15
CA ASP A 257 10.56 15.85 20.12
C ASP A 257 11.03 16.23 21.51
N ARG A 258 12.22 15.76 21.93
CA ARG A 258 12.79 16.15 23.22
C ARG A 258 13.32 17.58 23.21
N TRP A 259 13.75 18.10 22.05
CA TRP A 259 14.19 19.48 21.96
C TRP A 259 13.01 20.46 22.03
N PHE A 260 11.89 20.15 21.37
CA PHE A 260 10.69 21.00 21.38
C PHE A 260 9.81 20.82 22.62
N PHE A 261 9.66 19.59 23.13
CA PHE A 261 8.72 19.27 24.22
C PHE A 261 9.40 18.75 25.50
N GLY A 262 10.71 18.47 25.47
CA GLY A 262 11.43 18.01 26.64
C GLY A 262 11.74 19.17 27.58
N LYS A 263 11.33 19.05 28.84
CA LYS A 263 11.67 20.02 29.89
C LYS A 263 13.19 19.93 30.17
N PRO A 264 13.99 20.99 29.93
CA PRO A 264 15.39 20.98 30.27
C PRO A 264 15.54 20.75 31.79
N GLY A 265 16.23 19.69 32.19
CA GLY A 265 16.57 19.44 33.60
C GLY A 265 15.77 18.37 34.34
N ALA A 266 14.72 17.77 33.76
CA ALA A 266 13.93 16.74 34.47
C ALA A 266 14.70 15.42 34.74
N ASP A 267 15.82 15.19 34.04
CA ASP A 267 16.68 14.02 34.24
C ASP A 267 17.86 14.29 35.20
N GLN A 268 17.99 15.50 35.75
CA GLN A 268 18.98 15.72 36.80
C GLN A 268 18.39 15.16 38.11
N PRO A 269 18.99 14.10 38.70
CA PRO A 269 18.58 13.69 40.03
C PRO A 269 18.73 14.93 40.92
N GLU A 270 17.67 15.32 41.64
CA GLU A 270 17.82 16.33 42.68
C GLU A 270 19.04 15.90 43.51
N PRO A 271 20.03 16.78 43.70
CA PRO A 271 21.16 16.46 44.55
C PRO A 271 20.56 16.02 45.88
N ILE A 272 20.88 14.79 46.31
CA ILE A 272 20.49 14.33 47.63
C ILE A 272 21.19 15.28 48.60
N ILE A 273 20.45 16.25 49.12
CA ILE A 273 20.91 17.11 50.20
C ILE A 273 20.92 16.17 51.41
N VAL A 274 22.10 15.68 51.76
CA VAL A 274 22.32 15.03 53.03
C VAL A 274 22.40 16.18 54.03
N ASP A 275 21.32 16.40 54.79
CA ASP A 275 21.39 17.28 55.94
C ASP A 275 22.36 16.64 56.95
N GLU A 276 23.58 17.17 57.02
CA GLU A 276 24.64 16.69 57.94
C GLU A 276 24.46 17.20 59.38
N ASP A 277 23.33 17.82 59.71
CA ASP A 277 23.08 18.46 61.02
C ASP A 277 22.16 17.61 61.92
N GLU A 278 22.61 16.43 62.35
CA GLU A 278 22.11 15.75 63.58
C GLU A 278 23.28 15.12 64.34
N ASP A 279 24.03 15.94 65.09
CA ASP A 279 24.96 15.55 66.16
C ASP A 279 24.51 16.14 67.51
#